data_AF-A0A0S8EPA4-F1
#
_entry.id   AF-A0A0S8EPA4-F1
#
_cell.length_a   1.000
_cell.length_b   1.000
_cell.length_c   1.000
_cell.angle_alpha   90.00
_cell.angle_beta   90.00
_cell.angle_gamma   90.00
#
_symmetry.space_group_name_H-M   'P 1'
#
loop_
_entity.id
_entity.type
_entity.pdbx_description
1 polymer ?
#
loop_
_entity_poly.entity_id
_entity_poly.type
_entity_poly.pdbx_seq_one_letter_code
_entity_poly.pdbx_strand_id
1 'polypeptide(L)'
;MYPFPLNFRRQLKYIDQLGKDGYRFQLFGAPYPLWDILLWAIRPRDRRLAELEQATMERHATELVEQFDVSNLVTSEDFEIGSFAFTSRLRELGVCVENYAHGVGKYCPYVSYDRFVVLNDAQEDYYRQFGNIGEFEYFPEKSSDWSSIRPRALVLVDQLISRDGSLLDRLEQEILTVMKTVAENYKLELEIKLHPNSKLSADERRDGVKQVDKIRWSSGEAIFITVFSTAFLTFREMGRTMLVGNRYIDPRLVFGRHAPVIDVRELKNVLVEMCDAETYR
;
A
#
# COMPACT_ATOMS: atom_id res chain seq x y z
N MET A 1 -15.89 15.51 -2.17
CA MET A 1 -14.50 15.00 -2.03
C MET A 1 -14.05 15.15 -0.60
N TYR A 2 -13.49 14.08 -0.01
CA TYR A 2 -12.86 14.10 1.31
C TYR A 2 -11.34 14.26 1.15
N PRO A 3 -10.74 15.34 1.64
CA PRO A 3 -9.31 15.52 1.53
C PRO A 3 -8.57 14.62 2.54
N PHE A 4 -7.63 13.79 2.05
CA PHE A 4 -6.84 12.87 2.87
C PHE A 4 -6.07 13.62 3.99
N PRO A 5 -6.19 13.27 5.29
CA PRO A 5 -5.74 14.09 6.42
C PRO A 5 -4.23 14.04 6.73
N LEU A 6 -3.36 13.70 5.77
CA LEU A 6 -1.94 13.52 6.06
C LEU A 6 -1.10 14.80 5.94
N ASN A 7 -1.45 15.73 5.06
CA ASN A 7 -0.70 16.97 4.86
C ASN A 7 -1.56 18.03 4.15
N PHE A 8 -1.84 19.15 4.83
CA PHE A 8 -2.62 20.25 4.27
C PHE A 8 -2.08 20.74 2.91
N ARG A 9 -0.76 20.77 2.71
CA ARG A 9 -0.16 21.13 1.40
C ARG A 9 -0.50 20.13 0.31
N ARG A 10 -0.57 18.83 0.62
CA ARG A 10 -0.99 17.80 -0.35
C ARG A 10 -2.45 17.97 -0.74
N GLN A 11 -3.31 18.32 0.23
CA GLN A 11 -4.73 18.60 -0.04
C GLN A 11 -4.89 19.80 -0.96
N LEU A 12 -4.21 20.91 -0.67
CA LEU A 12 -4.23 22.09 -1.55
C LEU A 12 -3.73 21.78 -2.96
N LYS A 13 -2.63 21.01 -3.07
CA LYS A 13 -2.10 20.59 -4.38
C LYS A 13 -3.11 19.74 -5.15
N TYR A 14 -3.84 18.85 -4.46
CA TYR A 14 -4.86 18.03 -5.10
C TYR A 14 -6.06 18.87 -5.58
N ILE A 15 -6.54 19.79 -4.75
CA ILE A 15 -7.61 20.74 -5.10
C ILE A 15 -7.22 21.58 -6.33
N ASP A 16 -5.99 22.12 -6.34
CA ASP A 16 -5.43 22.86 -7.47
C ASP A 16 -5.36 22.00 -8.74
N GLN A 17 -4.93 20.74 -8.61
CA GLN A 17 -4.87 19.80 -9.73
C GLN A 17 -6.26 19.53 -10.32
N LEU A 18 -7.29 19.35 -9.50
CA LEU A 18 -8.67 19.14 -9.98
C LEU A 18 -9.18 20.36 -10.76
N GLY A 19 -8.88 21.56 -10.27
CA GLY A 19 -9.20 22.80 -10.97
C GLY A 19 -8.49 22.90 -12.32
N LYS A 20 -7.20 22.54 -12.38
CA LYS A 20 -6.41 22.52 -13.62
C LYS A 20 -6.92 21.49 -14.64
N ASP A 21 -7.35 20.34 -14.16
CA ASP A 21 -7.89 19.26 -14.99
C ASP A 21 -9.35 19.48 -15.40
N GLY A 22 -9.97 20.58 -14.95
CA GLY A 22 -11.32 20.98 -15.35
C GLY A 22 -12.45 20.22 -14.65
N TYR A 23 -12.15 19.52 -13.56
CA TYR A 23 -13.19 18.83 -12.78
C TYR A 23 -14.05 19.83 -12.02
N ARG A 24 -15.36 19.59 -12.00
CA ARG A 24 -16.29 20.26 -11.08
C ARG A 24 -16.28 19.50 -9.76
N PHE A 25 -15.91 20.15 -8.66
CA PHE A 25 -15.84 19.50 -7.35
C PHE A 25 -16.37 20.40 -6.23
N GLN A 26 -16.82 19.74 -5.15
CA GLN A 26 -17.18 20.37 -3.89
C GLN A 26 -16.51 19.61 -2.74
N LEU A 27 -16.08 20.37 -1.74
CA LEU A 27 -15.49 19.84 -0.51
C LEU A 27 -16.61 19.52 0.48
N PHE A 28 -16.49 18.36 1.11
CA PHE A 28 -17.41 17.90 2.13
C PHE A 28 -16.64 17.61 3.42
N GLY A 29 -17.27 17.94 4.55
CA GLY A 29 -16.80 17.56 5.88
C GLY A 29 -17.84 16.67 6.54
N ALA A 30 -17.42 15.96 7.57
CA ALA A 30 -18.33 15.17 8.38
C ALA A 30 -19.28 16.09 9.18
N PRO A 31 -20.61 15.86 9.15
CA PRO A 31 -21.62 16.74 9.72
C PRO A 31 -21.78 16.51 11.23
N TYR A 32 -20.70 16.74 11.98
CA TYR A 32 -20.71 16.58 13.43
C TYR A 32 -21.61 17.63 14.09
N PRO A 33 -22.57 17.24 14.94
CA PRO A 33 -23.39 18.18 15.68
C PRO A 33 -22.53 18.84 16.77
N LEU A 34 -22.53 20.17 16.80
CA LEU A 34 -21.79 20.94 17.82
C LEU A 34 -22.13 20.48 19.24
N TRP A 35 -23.39 20.12 19.49
CA TRP A 35 -23.83 19.63 20.80
C TRP A 35 -23.17 18.30 21.19
N ASP A 36 -23.06 17.36 20.25
CA ASP A 36 -22.47 16.06 20.54
C ASP A 36 -20.95 16.16 20.74
N ILE A 37 -20.29 17.04 19.99
CA ILE A 37 -18.87 17.39 20.21
C ILE A 37 -18.68 17.95 21.62
N LEU A 38 -19.52 18.91 22.03
CA LEU A 38 -19.45 19.53 23.34
C LEU A 38 -19.71 18.52 24.47
N LEU A 39 -20.72 17.66 24.31
CA LEU A 39 -21.02 16.60 25.28
C LEU A 39 -19.89 15.59 25.42
N TRP A 40 -19.23 15.23 24.32
CA TRP A 40 -18.03 14.41 24.34
C TRP A 40 -16.87 15.13 25.03
N ALA A 41 -16.63 16.41 24.72
CA ALA A 41 -15.55 17.19 25.32
C ALA A 41 -15.70 17.34 26.85
N ILE A 42 -16.94 17.45 27.36
CA ILE A 42 -17.21 17.56 28.80
C ILE A 42 -17.02 16.21 29.52
N ARG A 43 -17.28 15.08 28.84
CA ARG A 43 -17.16 13.73 29.40
C ARG A 43 -16.58 12.76 28.37
N PRO A 44 -15.26 12.82 28.11
CA PRO A 44 -14.63 11.98 27.11
C PRO A 44 -14.74 10.52 27.53
N ARG A 45 -15.39 9.72 26.69
CA ARG A 45 -15.49 8.26 26.82
C ARG A 45 -15.40 7.66 25.43
N ASP A 46 -14.57 6.64 25.26
CA ASP A 46 -14.32 6.00 23.96
C ASP A 46 -15.61 5.52 23.30
N ARG A 47 -16.51 4.91 24.08
CA ARG A 47 -17.82 4.49 23.60
C ARG A 47 -18.65 5.65 23.03
N ARG A 48 -18.63 6.82 23.68
CA ARG A 48 -19.36 8.01 23.19
C ARG A 48 -18.73 8.58 21.93
N LEU A 49 -17.41 8.52 21.82
CA LEU A 49 -16.73 8.90 20.59
C LEU A 49 -17.15 7.97 19.44
N ALA A 50 -17.14 6.65 19.67
CA ALA A 50 -17.59 5.68 18.67
C ALA A 50 -19.06 5.89 18.26
N GLU A 51 -19.97 6.12 19.22
CA GLU A 51 -21.38 6.43 18.96
C GLU A 51 -21.54 7.75 18.16
N LEU A 52 -20.74 8.77 18.47
CA LEU A 52 -20.72 10.05 17.73
C LEU A 52 -20.20 9.88 16.29
N GLU A 53 -19.08 9.17 16.10
CA GLU A 53 -18.52 8.88 14.78
C GLU A 53 -19.53 8.12 13.92
N GLN A 54 -20.13 7.05 14.46
CA GLN A 54 -21.14 6.27 13.78
C GLN A 54 -22.34 7.14 13.35
N ALA A 55 -22.94 7.88 14.29
CA ALA A 55 -24.11 8.72 14.00
C ALA A 55 -23.79 9.83 12.99
N THR A 56 -22.58 10.38 13.03
CA THR A 56 -22.12 11.39 12.08
C THR A 56 -21.98 10.81 10.68
N MET A 57 -21.40 9.62 10.56
CA MET A 57 -21.25 8.91 9.28
C MET A 57 -22.59 8.50 8.68
N GLU A 58 -23.52 8.00 9.48
CA GLU A 58 -24.88 7.66 9.02
C GLU A 58 -25.67 8.91 8.57
N ARG A 59 -25.55 10.02 9.30
CA ARG A 59 -26.14 11.30 8.89
C ARG A 59 -25.55 11.76 7.57
N HIS A 60 -24.23 11.63 7.41
CA HIS A 60 -23.57 12.05 6.20
C HIS A 60 -23.97 11.21 4.98
N ALA A 61 -24.09 9.90 5.14
CA ALA A 61 -24.63 9.02 4.11
C ALA A 61 -26.04 9.47 3.67
N THR A 62 -26.89 9.81 4.64
CA THR A 62 -28.25 10.31 4.39
C THR A 62 -28.23 11.65 3.66
N GLU A 63 -27.37 12.59 4.08
CA GLU A 63 -27.17 13.89 3.44
C GLU A 63 -26.78 13.74 1.96
N LEU A 64 -25.83 12.85 1.66
CA LEU A 64 -25.38 12.60 0.27
C LEU A 64 -26.51 12.11 -0.64
N VAL A 65 -27.40 11.25 -0.13
CA VAL A 65 -28.52 10.75 -0.90
C VAL A 65 -29.62 11.81 -1.03
N GLU A 66 -30.07 12.38 0.09
CA GLU A 66 -31.23 13.27 0.11
C GLU A 66 -30.96 14.64 -0.50
N GLN A 67 -29.74 15.17 -0.38
CA GLN A 67 -29.40 16.53 -0.82
C GLN A 67 -28.57 16.56 -2.10
N PHE A 68 -27.81 15.50 -2.35
CA PHE A 68 -26.87 15.46 -3.48
C PHE A 68 -27.19 14.36 -4.51
N ASP A 69 -28.25 13.58 -4.31
CA ASP A 69 -28.72 12.54 -5.23
C ASP A 69 -27.61 11.55 -5.64
N VAL A 70 -26.74 11.22 -4.67
CA VAL A 70 -25.64 10.28 -4.90
C VAL A 70 -26.20 8.87 -5.05
N SER A 71 -25.93 8.25 -6.20
CA SER A 71 -26.32 6.86 -6.50
C SER A 71 -25.14 5.88 -6.55
N ASN A 72 -23.91 6.39 -6.61
CA ASN A 72 -22.69 5.60 -6.66
C ASN A 72 -21.58 6.24 -5.82
N LEU A 73 -20.87 5.42 -5.05
CA LEU A 73 -19.68 5.82 -4.30
C LEU A 73 -18.49 4.95 -4.73
N VAL A 74 -17.40 5.60 -5.12
CA VAL A 74 -16.09 4.96 -5.29
C VAL A 74 -15.17 5.45 -4.19
N THR A 75 -14.55 4.54 -3.46
CA THR A 75 -13.70 4.86 -2.31
C THR A 75 -12.47 3.95 -2.22
N SER A 76 -11.47 4.35 -1.44
CA SER A 76 -10.31 3.52 -1.05
C SER A 76 -10.14 3.46 0.46
N GLU A 77 -11.25 3.58 1.15
CA GLU A 77 -11.33 3.67 2.59
C GLU A 77 -11.75 2.32 3.18
N ASP A 78 -10.75 1.58 3.68
CA ASP A 78 -10.90 0.27 4.32
C ASP A 78 -10.27 0.22 5.72
N PHE A 79 -9.90 1.37 6.31
CA PHE A 79 -9.13 1.43 7.54
C PHE A 79 -9.88 2.05 8.74
N GLU A 80 -10.82 2.97 8.54
CA GLU A 80 -11.57 3.57 9.65
C GLU A 80 -12.86 2.80 9.97
N ILE A 81 -13.19 2.73 11.27
CA ILE A 81 -14.45 2.11 11.74
C ILE A 81 -15.66 2.90 11.25
N GLY A 82 -15.56 4.23 11.17
CA GLY A 82 -16.64 5.10 10.67
C GLY A 82 -17.04 4.77 9.22
N SER A 83 -16.10 4.29 8.43
CA SER A 83 -16.30 3.90 7.04
C SER A 83 -17.27 2.74 6.89
N PHE A 84 -17.28 1.80 7.84
CA PHE A 84 -18.26 0.72 7.87
C PHE A 84 -19.68 1.26 8.06
N ALA A 85 -19.88 2.15 9.03
CA ALA A 85 -21.20 2.76 9.28
C ALA A 85 -21.67 3.59 8.06
N PHE A 86 -20.78 4.40 7.51
CA PHE A 86 -21.04 5.22 6.32
C PHE A 86 -21.48 4.37 5.12
N THR A 87 -20.67 3.37 4.77
CA THR A 87 -20.89 2.56 3.57
C THR A 87 -22.05 1.58 3.74
N SER A 88 -22.26 1.04 4.94
CA SER A 88 -23.47 0.25 5.24
C SER A 88 -24.73 1.09 5.05
N ARG A 89 -24.75 2.31 5.59
CA ARG A 89 -25.92 3.19 5.47
C ARG A 89 -26.18 3.61 4.02
N LEU A 90 -25.14 3.90 3.24
CA LEU A 90 -25.28 4.19 1.82
C LEU A 90 -25.92 3.03 1.05
N ARG A 91 -25.48 1.79 1.32
CA ARG A 91 -26.06 0.59 0.69
C ARG A 91 -27.52 0.36 1.07
N GLU A 92 -27.87 0.58 2.34
CA GLU A 92 -29.27 0.54 2.79
C GLU A 92 -30.15 1.57 2.06
N LEU A 93 -29.59 2.72 1.71
CA LEU A 93 -30.24 3.79 0.94
C LEU A 93 -30.23 3.53 -0.57
N GLY A 94 -29.70 2.38 -1.03
CA GLY A 94 -29.69 1.99 -2.44
C GLY A 94 -28.52 2.54 -3.25
N VAL A 95 -27.49 3.09 -2.61
CA VAL A 95 -26.26 3.57 -3.27
C VAL A 95 -25.35 2.38 -3.53
N CYS A 96 -24.84 2.27 -4.76
CA CYS A 96 -23.81 1.28 -5.11
C CYS A 96 -22.46 1.74 -4.56
N VAL A 97 -21.80 0.90 -3.74
CA VAL A 97 -20.52 1.21 -3.12
C VAL A 97 -19.42 0.29 -3.65
N GLU A 98 -18.44 0.89 -4.32
CA GLU A 98 -17.24 0.23 -4.84
C GLU A 98 -16.00 0.69 -4.06
N ASN A 99 -15.28 -0.27 -3.49
CA ASN A 99 -14.01 -0.02 -2.81
C ASN A 99 -12.82 -0.53 -3.63
N TYR A 100 -11.75 0.26 -3.66
CA TYR A 100 -10.43 -0.15 -4.13
C TYR A 100 -9.46 -0.20 -2.96
N ALA A 101 -8.82 -1.34 -2.75
CA ALA A 101 -7.91 -1.54 -1.62
C ALA A 101 -6.85 -0.42 -1.55
N HIS A 102 -6.67 0.17 -0.37
CA HIS A 102 -5.73 1.27 -0.15
C HIS A 102 -4.26 0.86 -0.37
N GLY A 103 -3.95 -0.40 -0.05
CA GLY A 103 -2.66 -1.03 -0.17
C GLY A 103 -2.77 -2.51 0.17
N VAL A 104 -1.66 -3.23 0.32
CA VAL A 104 -1.68 -4.67 0.65
C VAL A 104 -2.02 -4.97 2.12
N GLY A 105 -2.28 -3.93 2.91
CA GLY A 105 -2.68 -4.06 4.31
C GLY A 105 -4.05 -4.72 4.48
N LYS A 106 -4.27 -5.26 5.67
CA LYS A 106 -5.56 -5.75 6.16
C LYS A 106 -5.91 -4.89 7.37
N TYR A 107 -6.79 -3.92 7.18
CA TYR A 107 -7.00 -2.86 8.16
C TYR A 107 -8.23 -3.13 9.02
N CYS A 108 -9.40 -2.59 8.67
CA CYS A 108 -10.62 -2.81 9.43
C CYS A 108 -11.29 -4.12 9.00
N PRO A 109 -11.54 -5.09 9.90
CA PRO A 109 -12.19 -6.34 9.50
C PRO A 109 -13.64 -6.14 9.04
N TYR A 110 -14.32 -5.14 9.60
CA TYR A 110 -15.72 -4.85 9.28
C TYR A 110 -15.80 -3.80 8.17
N VAL A 111 -16.32 -4.21 7.02
CA VAL A 111 -16.52 -3.37 5.83
C VAL A 111 -17.85 -3.70 5.16
N SER A 112 -18.40 -2.79 4.35
CA SER A 112 -19.68 -3.00 3.67
C SER A 112 -19.68 -2.40 2.28
N TYR A 113 -19.48 -3.23 1.25
CA TYR A 113 -19.36 -2.79 -0.13
C TYR A 113 -20.19 -3.70 -1.04
N ASP A 114 -20.67 -3.17 -2.16
CA ASP A 114 -21.25 -4.01 -3.22
C ASP A 114 -20.14 -4.70 -4.00
N ARG A 115 -19.04 -3.98 -4.25
CA ARG A 115 -17.83 -4.50 -4.88
C ARG A 115 -16.57 -4.08 -4.12
N PHE A 116 -15.63 -5.00 -3.96
CA PHE A 116 -14.31 -4.71 -3.43
C PHE A 116 -13.21 -5.21 -4.39
N VAL A 117 -12.50 -4.26 -5.00
CA VAL A 117 -11.29 -4.51 -5.80
C VAL A 117 -10.08 -4.67 -4.88
N VAL A 118 -9.69 -5.93 -4.65
CA VAL A 118 -8.56 -6.34 -3.81
C VAL A 118 -7.29 -6.55 -4.64
N LEU A 119 -6.13 -6.57 -3.97
CA LEU A 119 -4.83 -6.76 -4.64
C LEU A 119 -4.41 -8.23 -4.71
N ASN A 120 -4.87 -9.07 -3.78
CA ASN A 120 -4.47 -10.47 -3.70
C ASN A 120 -5.47 -11.32 -2.88
N ASP A 121 -5.26 -12.64 -2.90
CA ASP A 121 -6.12 -13.62 -2.24
C ASP A 121 -6.07 -13.52 -0.71
N ALA A 122 -4.95 -13.07 -0.12
CA ALA A 122 -4.86 -12.88 1.32
C ALA A 122 -5.77 -11.74 1.83
N GLN A 123 -6.01 -10.70 1.02
CA GLN A 123 -6.99 -9.66 1.35
C GLN A 123 -8.42 -10.16 1.23
N GLU A 124 -8.72 -10.86 0.13
CA GLU A 124 -10.03 -11.49 -0.05
C GLU A 124 -10.35 -12.42 1.13
N ASP A 125 -9.44 -13.35 1.46
CA ASP A 125 -9.61 -14.31 2.56
C ASP A 125 -9.84 -13.62 3.91
N TYR A 126 -9.23 -12.44 4.13
CA TYR A 126 -9.41 -11.66 5.35
C TYR A 126 -10.78 -10.97 5.39
N TYR A 127 -11.12 -10.22 4.34
CA TYR A 127 -12.35 -9.44 4.32
C TYR A 127 -13.60 -10.32 4.14
N ARG A 128 -13.47 -11.49 3.52
CA ARG A 128 -14.55 -12.49 3.40
C ARG A 128 -14.99 -13.06 4.75
N GLN A 129 -14.14 -13.04 5.77
CA GLN A 129 -14.48 -13.56 7.11
C GLN A 129 -15.40 -12.63 7.92
N PHE A 130 -15.26 -11.31 7.74
CA PHE A 130 -15.86 -10.30 8.63
C PHE A 130 -16.63 -9.20 7.90
N GLY A 131 -16.40 -9.02 6.60
CA GLY A 131 -17.02 -7.99 5.78
C GLY A 131 -18.35 -8.42 5.17
N ASN A 132 -19.23 -7.44 4.95
CA ASN A 132 -20.45 -7.58 4.16
C ASN A 132 -20.17 -7.13 2.72
N ILE A 133 -19.60 -8.01 1.90
CA ILE A 133 -19.18 -7.69 0.54
C ILE A 133 -19.99 -8.50 -0.45
N GLY A 134 -20.57 -7.83 -1.47
CA GLY A 134 -21.31 -8.50 -2.54
C GLY A 134 -20.39 -9.31 -3.45
N GLU A 135 -19.39 -8.65 -4.03
CA GLU A 135 -18.44 -9.25 -4.97
C GLU A 135 -17.00 -8.79 -4.69
N PHE A 136 -16.05 -9.71 -4.93
CA PHE A 136 -14.62 -9.40 -4.97
C PHE A 136 -14.13 -9.38 -6.41
N GLU A 137 -13.35 -8.35 -6.74
CA GLU A 137 -12.60 -8.28 -7.98
C GLU A 137 -11.11 -8.13 -7.66
N TYR A 138 -10.26 -8.58 -8.58
CA TYR A 138 -8.82 -8.43 -8.43
C TYR A 138 -8.34 -7.27 -9.28
N PHE A 139 -7.47 -6.44 -8.72
CA PHE A 139 -6.73 -5.47 -9.50
C PHE A 139 -6.02 -6.18 -10.67
N PRO A 140 -6.15 -5.68 -11.91
CA PRO A 140 -5.56 -6.33 -13.06
C PRO A 140 -4.04 -6.35 -12.92
N GLU A 141 -3.46 -7.55 -12.93
CA GLU A 141 -2.01 -7.69 -12.94
C GLU A 141 -1.46 -7.21 -14.29
N LYS A 142 -0.58 -6.21 -14.25
CA LYS A 142 0.28 -5.86 -15.38
C LYS A 142 1.63 -6.53 -15.17
N SER A 143 1.89 -7.58 -15.95
CA SER A 143 3.22 -8.20 -16.02
C SER A 143 3.89 -7.82 -17.34
N SER A 144 5.09 -7.26 -17.25
CA SER A 144 5.98 -7.10 -18.39
C SER A 144 7.06 -8.17 -18.35
N ASP A 145 7.34 -8.79 -19.49
CA ASP A 145 8.44 -9.74 -19.59
C ASP A 145 9.77 -9.00 -19.74
N TRP A 146 10.57 -9.02 -18.67
CA TRP A 146 11.90 -8.41 -18.63
C TRP A 146 13.03 -9.42 -18.85
N SER A 147 12.73 -10.67 -19.22
CA SER A 147 13.72 -11.74 -19.39
C SER A 147 14.82 -11.38 -20.40
N SER A 148 14.49 -10.58 -21.41
CA SER A 148 15.40 -10.17 -22.49
C SER A 148 16.31 -8.99 -22.16
N ILE A 149 16.05 -8.26 -21.06
CA ILE A 149 16.82 -7.07 -20.70
C ILE A 149 17.84 -7.42 -19.62
N ARG A 150 19.12 -7.13 -19.90
CA ARG A 150 20.20 -7.36 -18.94
C ARG A 150 20.09 -6.39 -17.77
N PRO A 151 20.09 -6.87 -16.52
CA PRO A 151 20.10 -5.99 -15.36
C PRO A 151 21.43 -5.25 -15.25
N ARG A 152 21.35 -3.99 -14.82
CA ARG A 152 22.49 -3.10 -14.54
C ARG A 152 22.57 -2.73 -13.06
N ALA A 153 21.50 -2.99 -12.31
CA ALA A 153 21.43 -2.66 -10.89
C ALA A 153 20.62 -3.67 -10.08
N LEU A 154 21.02 -3.79 -8.81
CA LEU A 154 20.23 -4.39 -7.74
C LEU A 154 19.73 -3.27 -6.83
N VAL A 155 18.43 -3.25 -6.56
CA VAL A 155 17.80 -2.22 -5.73
C VAL A 155 17.04 -2.88 -4.59
N LEU A 156 17.51 -2.65 -3.37
CA LEU A 156 16.73 -2.99 -2.17
C LEU A 156 15.70 -1.87 -1.94
N VAL A 157 14.42 -2.22 -1.96
CA VAL A 157 13.33 -1.31 -1.60
C VAL A 157 13.11 -1.41 -0.10
N ASP A 158 13.67 -0.42 0.58
CA ASP A 158 13.63 -0.26 2.03
C ASP A 158 12.19 0.00 2.51
N GLN A 159 11.91 -0.44 3.73
CA GLN A 159 10.69 -0.08 4.45
C GLN A 159 11.03 0.78 5.65
N LEU A 160 10.04 1.47 6.20
CA LEU A 160 10.22 2.26 7.40
C LEU A 160 10.37 1.34 8.63
N ILE A 161 11.52 0.69 8.75
CA ILE A 161 11.83 -0.28 9.81
C ILE A 161 12.79 0.37 10.81
N SER A 162 12.54 0.18 12.10
CA SER A 162 13.48 0.53 13.15
C SER A 162 14.74 -0.32 13.03
N ARG A 163 15.91 0.32 13.06
CA ARG A 163 17.22 -0.36 12.99
C ARG A 163 17.66 -0.81 14.38
N ASP A 164 16.85 -1.65 14.97
CA ASP A 164 16.94 -2.09 16.36
C ASP A 164 17.38 -3.56 16.49
N GLY A 165 17.83 -4.18 15.39
CA GLY A 165 18.18 -5.61 15.37
C GLY A 165 16.96 -6.54 15.36
N SER A 166 15.77 -6.02 15.06
CA SER A 166 14.57 -6.83 14.80
C SER A 166 14.85 -7.95 13.78
N LEU A 167 13.97 -8.95 13.75
CA LEU A 167 14.06 -10.03 12.75
C LEU A 167 14.07 -9.49 11.32
N LEU A 168 13.35 -8.39 11.09
CA LEU A 168 13.23 -7.76 9.79
C LEU A 168 14.50 -7.01 9.39
N ASP A 169 15.09 -6.24 10.30
CA ASP A 169 16.40 -5.60 10.07
C ASP A 169 17.47 -6.67 9.77
N ARG A 170 17.51 -7.76 10.55
CA ARG A 170 18.43 -8.89 10.30
C ARG A 170 18.25 -9.51 8.92
N LEU A 171 17.01 -9.78 8.52
CA LEU A 171 16.72 -10.31 7.18
C LEU A 171 17.19 -9.34 6.09
N GLU A 172 16.97 -8.03 6.24
CA GLU A 172 17.45 -7.07 5.25
C GLU A 172 18.99 -6.97 5.19
N GLN A 173 19.70 -7.15 6.30
CA GLN A 173 21.17 -7.25 6.29
C GLN A 173 21.66 -8.53 5.57
N GLU A 174 20.98 -9.66 5.77
CA GLU A 174 21.26 -10.91 5.07
C GLU A 174 21.04 -10.73 3.55
N ILE A 175 19.93 -10.12 3.16
CA ILE A 175 19.62 -9.78 1.76
C ILE A 175 20.71 -8.90 1.17
N LEU A 176 21.12 -7.82 1.86
CA LEU A 176 22.17 -6.94 1.36
C LEU A 176 23.52 -7.61 1.23
N THR A 177 23.87 -8.50 2.15
CA THR A 177 25.12 -9.27 2.06
C THR A 177 25.15 -10.07 0.76
N VAL A 178 24.05 -10.77 0.46
CA VAL A 178 23.89 -11.51 -0.81
C VAL A 178 23.97 -10.58 -2.02
N MET A 179 23.23 -9.47 -1.99
CA MET A 179 23.21 -8.49 -3.08
C MET A 179 24.60 -7.88 -3.35
N LYS A 180 25.37 -7.54 -2.30
CA LYS A 180 26.74 -7.03 -2.43
C LYS A 180 27.64 -8.00 -3.19
N THR A 181 27.64 -9.27 -2.77
CA THR A 181 28.43 -10.31 -3.44
C THR A 181 28.06 -10.46 -4.91
N VAL A 182 26.77 -10.48 -5.25
CA VAL A 182 26.33 -10.59 -6.65
C VAL A 182 26.69 -9.33 -7.44
N ALA A 183 26.45 -8.14 -6.88
CA ALA A 183 26.75 -6.88 -7.55
C ALA A 183 28.24 -6.75 -7.89
N GLU A 184 29.14 -7.15 -6.98
CA GLU A 184 30.58 -7.15 -7.22
C GLU A 184 30.97 -8.12 -8.35
N ASN A 185 30.44 -9.35 -8.33
CA ASN A 185 30.75 -10.38 -9.34
C ASN A 185 30.28 -9.98 -10.74
N TYR A 186 29.10 -9.37 -10.85
CA TYR A 186 28.47 -9.01 -12.12
C TYR A 186 28.66 -7.55 -12.53
N LYS A 187 29.41 -6.78 -11.73
CA LYS A 187 29.63 -5.34 -11.92
C LYS A 187 28.32 -4.54 -12.03
N LEU A 188 27.36 -4.86 -11.16
CA LEU A 188 26.07 -4.16 -11.08
C LEU A 188 26.17 -2.98 -10.10
N GLU A 189 25.37 -1.94 -10.33
CA GLU A 189 25.15 -0.92 -9.31
C GLU A 189 24.31 -1.50 -8.17
N LEU A 190 24.66 -1.17 -6.92
CA LEU A 190 23.88 -1.55 -5.74
C LEU A 190 23.29 -0.30 -5.09
N GLU A 191 21.96 -0.24 -5.05
CA GLU A 191 21.22 0.88 -4.48
C GLU A 191 20.22 0.43 -3.39
N ILE A 192 19.94 1.32 -2.44
CA ILE A 192 18.82 1.20 -1.50
C ILE A 192 17.87 2.35 -1.75
N LYS A 193 16.63 2.03 -2.12
CA LYS A 193 15.55 2.99 -2.29
C LYS A 193 14.88 3.21 -0.94
N LEU A 194 15.11 4.38 -0.35
CA LEU A 194 14.56 4.72 0.97
C LEU A 194 13.04 4.97 0.91
N HIS A 195 12.37 4.66 2.03
CA HIS A 195 10.98 5.04 2.25
C HIS A 195 10.85 6.58 2.33
N PRO A 196 9.81 7.21 1.75
CA PRO A 196 9.68 8.68 1.71
C PRO A 196 9.66 9.37 3.08
N ASN A 197 9.25 8.64 4.12
CA ASN A 197 9.20 9.14 5.50
C ASN A 197 10.42 8.71 6.34
N SER A 198 11.44 8.12 5.71
CA SER A 198 12.66 7.74 6.40
C SER A 198 13.37 8.99 6.94
N LYS A 199 13.72 8.96 8.23
CA LYS A 199 14.51 10.01 8.89
C LYS A 199 15.97 9.64 9.03
N LEU A 200 16.41 8.58 8.33
CA LEU A 200 17.76 8.08 8.45
C LEU A 200 18.77 9.19 8.15
N SER A 201 19.64 9.44 9.11
CA SER A 201 20.72 10.42 9.03
C SER A 201 21.83 9.92 8.11
N ALA A 202 22.73 10.83 7.69
CA ALA A 202 23.88 10.47 6.86
C ALA A 202 24.82 9.43 7.48
N ASP A 203 24.80 9.29 8.81
CA ASP A 203 25.63 8.34 9.57
C ASP A 203 24.96 6.96 9.71
N GLU A 204 23.65 6.88 9.47
CA GLU A 204 22.90 5.63 9.35
C GLU A 204 22.94 5.12 7.90
N ARG A 205 24.00 5.43 7.15
CA ARG A 205 24.19 4.82 5.83
C ARG A 205 24.64 3.39 6.01
N ARG A 206 24.02 2.45 5.28
CA ARG A 206 24.53 1.08 5.23
C ARG A 206 25.85 1.13 4.46
N ASP A 207 26.96 0.89 5.15
CA ASP A 207 28.31 1.10 4.62
C ASP A 207 28.49 0.50 3.22
N GLY A 208 28.98 1.34 2.31
CA GLY A 208 29.30 0.97 0.93
C GLY A 208 28.11 0.82 -0.02
N VAL A 209 26.87 1.18 0.39
CA VAL A 209 25.70 1.12 -0.49
C VAL A 209 25.11 2.51 -0.76
N LYS A 210 24.86 2.80 -2.03
CA LYS A 210 24.26 4.08 -2.43
C LYS A 210 22.78 4.13 -2.06
N GLN A 211 22.39 5.15 -1.30
CA GLN A 211 20.99 5.38 -0.95
C GLN A 211 20.36 6.38 -1.92
N VAL A 212 19.13 6.12 -2.36
CA VAL A 212 18.41 6.95 -3.33
C VAL A 212 16.97 7.22 -2.90
N ASP A 213 16.52 8.45 -3.11
CA ASP A 213 15.12 8.83 -2.89
C ASP A 213 14.23 8.53 -4.09
N LYS A 214 14.81 8.37 -5.28
CA LYS A 214 14.09 8.10 -6.53
C LYS A 214 14.83 7.07 -7.36
N ILE A 215 14.06 6.20 -8.02
CA ILE A 215 14.58 5.26 -9.00
C ILE A 215 14.89 6.02 -10.29
N ARG A 216 16.08 5.77 -10.86
CA ARG A 216 16.56 6.39 -12.10
C ARG A 216 16.75 5.40 -13.25
N TRP A 217 16.42 4.13 -13.01
CA TRP A 217 16.60 3.04 -13.96
C TRP A 217 15.47 3.01 -14.97
N SER A 218 15.81 2.70 -16.22
CA SER A 218 14.81 2.44 -17.26
C SER A 218 14.13 1.10 -17.00
N SER A 219 12.97 0.88 -17.62
CA SER A 219 12.23 -0.36 -17.40
C SER A 219 13.04 -1.60 -17.77
N GLY A 220 13.09 -2.58 -16.86
CA GLY A 220 13.85 -3.82 -17.00
C GLY A 220 15.33 -3.75 -16.63
N GLU A 221 15.92 -2.56 -16.45
CA GLU A 221 17.36 -2.42 -16.15
C GLU A 221 17.72 -2.72 -14.68
N ALA A 222 16.73 -2.84 -13.79
CA ALA A 222 16.95 -3.09 -12.38
C ALA A 222 16.22 -4.35 -11.89
N ILE A 223 16.85 -5.06 -10.95
CA ILE A 223 16.20 -6.07 -10.13
C ILE A 223 15.84 -5.43 -8.79
N PHE A 224 14.54 -5.37 -8.49
CA PHE A 224 14.00 -4.84 -7.26
C PHE A 224 13.77 -5.96 -6.25
N ILE A 225 14.24 -5.75 -5.03
CA ILE A 225 14.15 -6.72 -3.94
C ILE A 225 13.45 -6.04 -2.78
N THR A 226 12.46 -6.70 -2.16
CA THR A 226 11.79 -6.18 -0.97
C THR A 226 11.27 -7.30 -0.08
N VAL A 227 10.93 -7.00 1.16
CA VAL A 227 10.32 -7.97 2.10
C VAL A 227 8.80 -7.76 2.17
N PHE A 228 8.33 -6.56 2.48
CA PHE A 228 6.91 -6.22 2.61
C PHE A 228 6.51 -4.87 1.97
N SER A 229 7.34 -4.24 1.14
CA SER A 229 6.97 -2.95 0.56
C SER A 229 5.80 -3.09 -0.42
N THR A 230 4.72 -2.32 -0.23
CA THR A 230 3.59 -2.22 -1.17
C THR A 230 4.05 -1.80 -2.57
N ALA A 231 5.17 -1.09 -2.66
CA ALA A 231 5.80 -0.69 -3.92
C ALA A 231 6.22 -1.89 -4.79
N PHE A 232 6.24 -3.11 -4.23
CA PHE A 232 6.34 -4.36 -5.00
C PHE A 232 5.41 -4.36 -6.22
N LEU A 233 4.14 -3.97 -6.03
CA LEU A 233 3.14 -3.97 -7.10
C LEU A 233 3.50 -2.99 -8.21
N THR A 234 4.02 -1.81 -7.87
CA THR A 234 4.46 -0.80 -8.84
C THR A 234 5.76 -1.21 -9.53
N PHE A 235 6.72 -1.78 -8.79
CA PHE A 235 8.04 -2.11 -9.35
C PHE A 235 8.00 -3.32 -10.30
N ARG A 236 7.01 -4.22 -10.18
CA ARG A 236 6.77 -5.27 -11.18
C ARG A 236 6.56 -4.71 -12.59
N GLU A 237 5.96 -3.53 -12.71
CA GLU A 237 5.79 -2.83 -13.99
C GLU A 237 7.07 -2.13 -14.49
N MET A 238 8.06 -1.94 -13.61
CA MET A 238 9.33 -1.27 -13.94
C MET A 238 10.47 -2.24 -14.14
N GLY A 239 10.41 -3.45 -13.60
CA GLY A 239 11.52 -4.39 -13.69
C GLY A 239 11.25 -5.68 -12.94
N ARG A 240 12.25 -6.55 -12.95
CA ARG A 240 12.17 -7.83 -12.27
C ARG A 240 12.11 -7.55 -10.78
N THR A 241 11.04 -7.97 -10.13
CA THR A 241 10.77 -7.62 -8.73
C THR A 241 10.48 -8.87 -7.94
N MET A 242 11.11 -9.02 -6.77
CA MET A 242 10.97 -10.20 -5.92
C MET A 242 10.66 -9.83 -4.47
N LEU A 243 9.86 -10.69 -3.84
CA LEU A 243 9.69 -10.72 -2.40
C LEU A 243 10.70 -11.70 -1.82
N VAL A 244 11.37 -11.31 -0.75
CA VAL A 244 12.33 -12.18 -0.05
C VAL A 244 11.88 -12.38 1.38
N GLY A 245 11.87 -13.63 1.81
CA GLY A 245 11.51 -14.05 3.16
C GLY A 245 12.52 -15.02 3.75
N ASN A 246 12.20 -15.52 4.95
CA ASN A 246 12.90 -16.62 5.59
C ASN A 246 11.91 -17.43 6.44
N ARG A 247 12.41 -18.40 7.22
CA ARG A 247 11.56 -19.25 8.08
C ARG A 247 10.75 -18.49 9.16
N TYR A 248 11.09 -17.24 9.45
CA TYR A 248 10.45 -16.41 10.47
C TYR A 248 9.59 -15.29 9.87
N ILE A 249 9.90 -14.88 8.65
CA ILE A 249 9.27 -13.76 7.96
C ILE A 249 8.79 -14.26 6.62
N ASP A 250 7.46 -14.37 6.48
CA ASP A 250 6.81 -14.83 5.26
C ASP A 250 5.97 -13.71 4.62
N PRO A 251 6.48 -13.07 3.56
CA PRO A 251 5.73 -12.08 2.78
C PRO A 251 4.37 -12.57 2.26
N ARG A 252 4.16 -13.88 2.08
CA ARG A 252 2.87 -14.42 1.61
C ARG A 252 1.71 -14.12 2.55
N LEU A 253 1.99 -13.87 3.83
CA LEU A 253 0.96 -13.45 4.80
C LEU A 253 0.29 -12.11 4.44
N VAL A 254 0.98 -11.28 3.65
CA VAL A 254 0.52 -9.96 3.20
C VAL A 254 0.20 -9.96 1.71
N PHE A 255 1.04 -10.61 0.89
CA PHE A 255 0.94 -10.57 -0.56
C PHE A 255 0.12 -11.70 -1.18
N GLY A 256 -0.34 -12.67 -0.38
CA GLY A 256 -1.10 -13.81 -0.88
C GLY A 256 -0.30 -15.09 -1.00
N ARG A 257 -0.99 -16.23 -1.09
CA ARG A 257 -0.36 -17.56 -1.14
C ARG A 257 0.43 -17.79 -2.44
N HIS A 258 0.01 -17.11 -3.50
CA HIS A 258 0.63 -17.19 -4.82
C HIS A 258 1.75 -16.16 -5.03
N ALA A 259 2.06 -15.32 -4.03
CA ALA A 259 3.13 -14.35 -4.14
C ALA A 259 4.50 -15.05 -4.31
N PRO A 260 5.31 -14.64 -5.30
CA PRO A 260 6.61 -15.25 -5.57
C PRO A 260 7.62 -14.79 -4.50
N VAL A 261 7.69 -15.56 -3.42
CA VAL A 261 8.63 -15.35 -2.32
C VAL A 261 9.84 -16.26 -2.47
N ILE A 262 11.02 -15.68 -2.47
CA ILE A 262 12.29 -16.38 -2.47
C ILE A 262 12.80 -16.46 -1.03
N ASP A 263 13.24 -17.64 -0.60
CA ASP A 263 13.95 -17.76 0.67
C ASP A 263 15.33 -17.09 0.54
N VAL A 264 15.73 -16.28 1.52
CA VAL A 264 17.01 -15.57 1.50
C VAL A 264 18.23 -16.49 1.25
N ARG A 265 18.14 -17.78 1.63
CA ARG A 265 19.18 -18.79 1.37
C ARG A 265 19.34 -19.13 -0.11
N GLU A 266 18.28 -18.98 -0.89
CA GLU A 266 18.24 -19.25 -2.33
C GLU A 266 18.47 -17.98 -3.16
N LEU A 267 18.36 -16.80 -2.54
CA LEU A 267 18.45 -15.50 -3.21
C LEU A 267 19.70 -15.37 -4.09
N LYS A 268 20.85 -15.84 -3.62
CA LYS A 268 22.10 -15.78 -4.39
C LYS A 268 21.97 -16.51 -5.73
N ASN A 269 21.44 -17.73 -5.72
CA ASN A 269 21.33 -18.56 -6.90
C ASN A 269 20.35 -17.95 -7.91
N VAL A 270 19.21 -17.44 -7.41
CA VAL A 270 18.22 -16.77 -8.26
C VAL A 270 18.80 -15.50 -8.90
N LEU A 271 19.51 -14.67 -8.14
CA LEU A 271 20.12 -13.47 -8.69
C LEU A 271 21.21 -13.78 -9.73
N VAL A 272 22.01 -14.82 -9.50
CA VAL A 272 23.01 -15.33 -10.46
C VAL A 272 22.32 -15.74 -11.76
N GLU A 273 21.28 -16.58 -11.69
CA GLU A 273 20.51 -17.02 -12.86
C GLU A 273 19.92 -15.84 -13.64
N MET A 274 19.35 -14.85 -12.94
CA MET A 274 18.79 -13.66 -13.57
C MET A 274 19.86 -12.79 -14.26
N CYS A 275 21.09 -12.78 -13.75
CA CYS A 275 22.20 -12.07 -14.38
C CYS A 275 22.82 -12.86 -15.55
N ASP A 276 22.79 -14.19 -15.48
CA ASP A 276 23.35 -15.12 -16.46
C ASP A 276 22.43 -15.42 -17.65
N ALA A 277 21.19 -14.91 -17.66
CA ALA A 277 20.18 -15.18 -18.70
C ALA A 277 20.57 -14.78 -20.14
N GLU A 278 21.80 -14.31 -20.39
CA GLU A 278 22.43 -14.29 -21.71
C GLU A 278 22.89 -15.69 -22.20
N THR A 279 22.96 -16.71 -21.34
CA THR A 279 23.53 -18.04 -21.71
C THR A 279 22.55 -18.97 -22.44
N TYR A 280 21.27 -18.59 -22.57
CA TYR A 280 20.22 -19.37 -23.24
C TYR A 280 19.69 -18.70 -24.53
N ARG A 281 20.57 -18.02 -25.29
CA ARG A 281 20.30 -17.59 -26.67
C ARG A 281 21.30 -18.19 -27.65
#